data_AF-A0A1F4DQZ9-F1
#
_entry.id   AF-A0A1F4DQZ9-F1
#
_cell.length_a   1.000
_cell.length_b   1.000
_cell.length_c   1.000
_cell.angle_alpha   90.00
_cell.angle_beta   90.00
_cell.angle_gamma   90.00
#
_symmetry.space_group_name_H-M   'P 1'
#
loop_
_entity.id
_entity.type
_entity.pdbx_description
1 polymer ?
#
loop_
_entity_poly.entity_id
_entity_poly.type
_entity_poly.pdbx_seq_one_letter_code
_entity_poly.pdbx_strand_id
1 'polypeptide(L)' 'MGDLDRIRWQCRRGLLELDLVLAAFLERQLDRLDAQQLEIFKELLEQPDNNLLDLVMGRVEPVDARCRSVLELMRSG' A
#
# COMPACT_ATOMS: atom_id res chain seq x y z
N MET A 1 -13.88 -14.23 -7.30
CA MET A 1 -13.89 -13.18 -6.26
C MET A 1 -12.53 -12.52 -6.33
N GLY A 2 -12.46 -11.31 -6.86
CA GLY A 2 -11.20 -10.71 -7.33
C GLY A 2 -10.30 -10.25 -6.19
N ASP A 3 -8.98 -10.29 -6.42
CA ASP A 3 -7.93 -9.82 -5.51
C ASP A 3 -8.18 -8.40 -4.98
N LEU A 4 -8.84 -7.57 -5.79
CA LEU A 4 -9.33 -6.23 -5.48
C LEU A 4 -10.17 -6.12 -4.21
N ASP A 5 -11.14 -7.02 -4.03
CA ASP A 5 -12.06 -6.98 -2.88
C ASP A 5 -11.32 -7.32 -1.59
N ARG A 6 -10.34 -8.24 -1.68
CA ARG A 6 -9.50 -8.64 -0.55
C ARG A 6 -8.58 -7.50 -0.12
N ILE A 7 -7.97 -6.82 -1.08
CA ILE A 7 -7.12 -5.65 -0.83
C ILE A 7 -7.94 -4.50 -0.22
N ARG A 8 -9.10 -4.18 -0.79
CA ARG A 8 -10.01 -3.15 -0.23
C ARG A 8 -10.41 -3.46 1.21
N TRP A 9 -10.67 -4.73 1.52
CA TRP A 9 -10.99 -5.15 2.87
C TRP A 9 -9.78 -5.03 3.82
N GLN A 10 -8.56 -5.36 3.37
CA GLN A 10 -7.33 -5.16 4.15
C GLN A 10 -7.00 -3.69 4.40
N CYS A 11 -7.47 -2.77 3.55
CA CYS A 11 -7.25 -1.33 3.70
C CYS A 11 -8.21 -0.67 4.69
N ARG A 12 -9.36 -1.28 5.01
CA ARG A 12 -10.28 -0.79 6.05
C ARG A 12 -9.68 -1.04 7.44
N ARG A 13 -8.74 -0.18 7.81
CA ARG A 13 -8.05 -0.17 9.10
C ARG A 13 -8.55 1.01 9.92
N GLY A 14 -8.41 0.94 11.25
CA GLY A 14 -8.91 1.97 12.18
C GLY A 14 -8.18 3.33 12.11
N LEU A 15 -7.28 3.52 11.16
CA LEU A 15 -6.45 4.72 10.99
C LEU A 15 -6.88 5.49 9.75
N LEU A 16 -7.43 6.70 9.96
CA LEU A 16 -7.94 7.56 8.89
C LEU A 16 -6.87 7.93 7.85
N GLU A 17 -5.67 8.28 8.32
CA GLU A 17 -4.55 8.66 7.45
C GLU A 17 -4.15 7.52 6.51
N LEU A 18 -4.15 6.29 7.05
CA LEU A 18 -3.84 5.10 6.28
C LEU A 18 -4.93 4.80 5.25
N ASP A 19 -6.20 4.89 5.67
CA ASP A 19 -7.36 4.64 4.80
C ASP A 19 -7.40 5.62 3.63
N LEU A 20 -7.12 6.91 3.86
CA LEU A 20 -7.05 7.93 2.80
C LEU A 20 -5.95 7.65 1.78
N VAL A 21 -4.74 7.32 2.25
CA VAL A 21 -3.63 7.03 1.33
C VAL A 21 -3.90 5.75 0.55
N LEU A 22 -4.39 4.70 1.21
CA LEU A 22 -4.72 3.45 0.55
C LEU A 22 -5.86 3.64 -0.45
N ALA A 23 -6.92 4.36 -0.10
CA ALA A 23 -8.03 4.65 -1.02
C ALA A 23 -7.55 5.38 -2.28
N ALA A 24 -6.81 6.49 -2.13
CA ALA A 24 -6.27 7.24 -3.25
C ALA A 24 -5.33 6.39 -4.13
N PHE A 25 -4.49 5.58 -3.50
CA PHE A 25 -3.60 4.65 -4.20
C PHE A 25 -4.39 3.57 -4.98
N LEU A 26 -5.41 2.98 -4.37
CA LEU A 26 -6.24 1.96 -5.00
C LEU A 26 -7.01 2.52 -6.20
N GLU A 27 -7.46 3.77 -6.15
CA GLU A 27 -8.20 4.38 -7.25
C GLU A 27 -7.29 4.74 -8.44
N ARG A 28 -6.05 5.17 -8.18
CA ARG A 28 -5.16 5.70 -9.23
C ARG A 28 -4.16 4.69 -9.75
N GLN A 29 -3.61 3.85 -8.87
CA GLN A 29 -2.48 3.00 -9.20
C GLN A 29 -2.90 1.56 -9.41
N LEU A 30 -3.95 1.06 -8.77
CA LEU A 30 -4.27 -0.37 -8.82
C LEU A 30 -4.54 -0.90 -10.24
N ASP A 31 -5.07 -0.06 -11.14
CA ASP A 31 -5.24 -0.40 -12.56
C ASP A 31 -3.91 -0.35 -13.35
N ARG A 32 -2.92 0.38 -12.83
CA ARG A 32 -1.58 0.58 -13.40
C ARG A 32 -0.50 -0.30 -12.77
N LEU A 33 -0.84 -1.02 -11.70
CA LEU A 33 0.09 -1.86 -10.94
C LEU A 33 0.39 -3.12 -11.74
N ASP A 34 1.67 -3.38 -11.93
CA ASP A 34 2.14 -4.62 -12.53
C ASP A 34 2.01 -5.78 -11.52
N ALA A 35 1.95 -7.03 -12.01
CA ALA A 35 1.73 -8.20 -11.15
C ALA A 35 2.77 -8.30 -10.02
N GLN A 36 4.02 -7.95 -10.32
CA GLN A 36 5.12 -7.97 -9.36
C GLN A 36 4.96 -6.88 -8.28
N GLN A 37 4.48 -5.69 -8.65
CA GLN A 37 4.20 -4.63 -7.69
C GLN A 37 3.00 -4.96 -6.82
N LEU A 38 2.00 -5.66 -7.37
CA LEU A 38 0.83 -6.10 -6.62
C LEU A 38 1.22 -7.12 -5.55
N GLU A 39 2.14 -8.05 -5.85
CA GLU A 39 2.70 -8.97 -4.85
C GLU A 39 3.41 -8.23 -3.72
N ILE A 40 4.31 -7.29 -4.04
CA ILE A 40 5.01 -6.47 -3.04
C ILE A 40 4.01 -5.68 -2.19
N PHE A 41 2.97 -5.13 -2.83
CA PHE A 41 1.93 -4.40 -2.11
C PHE A 41 1.14 -5.31 -1.16
N LYS A 42 0.83 -6.54 -1.59
CA LYS A 42 0.20 -7.55 -0.72
C LYS A 42 1.10 -7.88 0.47
N GLU A 43 2.40 -8.08 0.27
CA GLU A 43 3.36 -8.31 1.36
C GLU A 43 3.42 -7.13 2.33
N LEU A 44 3.38 -5.89 1.82
CA LEU A 44 3.28 -4.70 2.66
C LEU A 44 1.98 -4.70 3.47
N LEU A 45 0.84 -5.03 2.85
CA LEU A 45 -0.45 -5.14 3.56
C LEU A 45 -0.48 -6.25 4.62
N GLU A 46 0.42 -7.24 4.59
CA GLU A 46 0.55 -8.20 5.68
C GLU A 46 1.23 -7.59 6.93
N GLN A 47 1.88 -6.43 6.79
CA GLN A 47 2.47 -5.71 7.91
C GLN A 47 1.42 -4.97 8.76
N PRO A 48 1.73 -4.75 10.06
CA PRO A 48 0.85 -4.02 10.96
C PRO A 48 0.64 -2.57 10.52
N ASP A 49 -0.56 -2.05 10.77
CA ASP A 49 -1.03 -0.72 10.32
C ASP A 49 -0.05 0.40 10.65
N ASN A 50 0.50 0.39 11.86
CA ASN A 50 1.47 1.38 12.31
C ASN A 50 2.73 1.37 11.44
N ASN A 51 3.25 0.19 11.10
CA ASN A 51 4.48 0.07 10.31
C ASN A 51 4.23 0.44 8.84
N LEU A 52 3.08 0.03 8.28
CA LEU A 52 2.67 0.43 6.94
C LEU A 52 2.52 1.96 6.84
N LEU A 53 1.86 2.57 7.83
CA LEU A 53 1.69 4.01 7.89
C LEU A 53 3.04 4.73 8.00
N ASP A 54 3.95 4.23 8.83
CA ASP A 54 5.28 4.81 9.04
C ASP A 54 6.12 4.75 7.74
N LEU A 55 6.06 3.63 7.03
CA LEU A 55 6.67 3.44 5.71
C LEU A 55 6.06 4.37 4.67
N VAL A 56 4.73 4.48 4.62
CA VAL A 56 4.03 5.36 3.68
C VAL A 56 4.33 6.83 3.96
N MET A 57 4.39 7.23 5.23
CA MET A 57 4.74 8.60 5.66
C MET A 57 6.24 8.91 5.54
N GLY A 58 7.09 7.89 5.34
CA GLY A 58 8.54 8.07 5.27
C GLY A 58 9.21 8.35 6.61
N ARG A 59 8.55 7.93 7.68
CA ARG A 59 9.11 7.87 9.02
C ARG A 59 10.03 6.66 9.20
N VAL A 60 9.77 5.57 8.46
CA VAL A 60 10.66 4.40 8.33
C VAL A 60 11.12 4.23 6.88
N GLU A 61 12.40 3.88 6.70
CA GLU A 61 12.95 3.50 5.41
C GLU A 61 12.70 2.01 5.10
N PRO A 62 12.17 1.69 3.91
CA PRO A 62 12.00 0.31 3.49
C PRO A 62 13.37 -0.35 3.32
N VAL A 63 13.52 -1.55 3.86
CA VAL A 63 14.76 -2.35 3.75
C VAL A 63 15.01 -2.82 2.31
N ASP A 64 13.94 -3.01 1.54
CA ASP A 64 14.01 -3.53 0.18
C ASP A 64 13.71 -2.45 -0.87
N ALA A 65 14.53 -2.39 -1.92
CA ALA A 65 14.38 -1.42 -3.02
C ALA A 65 13.05 -1.59 -3.78
N ARG A 66 12.49 -2.81 -3.79
CA ARG A 66 11.20 -3.10 -4.41
C ARG A 66 10.06 -2.48 -3.60
N CYS A 67 10.11 -2.62 -2.27
CA CYS A 67 9.17 -1.97 -1.36
C CYS A 67 9.24 -0.44 -1.50
N ARG A 68 10.46 0.11 -1.63
CA ARG A 68 10.66 1.55 -1.88
C ARG A 68 9.92 2.02 -3.12
N SER A 69 10.05 1.29 -4.23
CA SER A 69 9.39 1.64 -5.49
C SER A 69 7.86 1.70 -5.36
N VAL A 70 7.25 0.73 -4.65
CA VAL A 70 5.80 0.72 -4.41
C VAL A 70 5.37 1.84 -3.46
N LEU A 71 6.15 2.11 -2.40
CA LEU A 71 5.86 3.19 -1.46
C LEU A 71 5.93 4.57 -2.14
N GLU A 72 6.89 4.79 -3.05
CA GLU A 72 6.95 6.03 -3.82
C GLU A 72 5.74 6.20 -4.76
N LEU A 73 5.22 5.11 -5.32
CA LEU A 73 4.00 5.13 -6.12
C LEU A 73 2.76 5.45 -5.27
N MET A 74 2.73 5.04 -4.00
CA MET A 74 1.69 5.43 -3.04
C MET A 74 1.76 6.91 -2.68
N ARG A 75 2.97 7.43 -2.46
CA ARG A 75 3.18 8.85 -2.11
C ARG A 75 2.95 9.81 -3.26
N SER A 76 3.15 9.34 -4.50
CA SER A 76 2.96 10.15 -5.71
C SER A 76 1.51 10.19 -6.20
N GLY A 77 0.59 9.57 -5.45
CA GLY A 77 -0.85 9.51 -5.71
C GLY A 77 -1.64 10.69 -5.16
#